data_AF-A0A941LIM0-F1
#
_entry.id   AF-A0A941LIM0-F1
#
_cell.length_a   1.000
_cell.length_b   1.000
_cell.length_c   1.000
_cell.angle_alpha   90.00
_cell.angle_beta   90.00
_cell.angle_gamma   90.00
#
_symmetry.space_group_name_H-M   'P 1'
#
loop_
_entity.id
_entity.type
_entity.pdbx_description
1 polymer ?
#
loop_
_entity_poly.entity_id
_entity_poly.type
_entity_poly.pdbx_seq_one_letter_code
_entity_poly.pdbx_strand_id
1 'polypeptide(L)'
;MVMSRMCVLVLATAGLLIGQVGCDATKEAVKAPFDATTAVSNGTTQASSEFTQPSKEFTSSTTPGSRVGSEDLIRAKQRLHLFAKYNHANLQHEIAQGQGEYLTSLITLAQVPTERHAQVFADLQHKYPLLYPNTDPSAETTERLVETVWLKPLGTHE
;
A
#
# COMPACT_ATOMS: atom_id res chain seq x y z
N MET A 1 -45.22 -11.62 29.98
CA MET A 1 -45.38 -13.08 29.81
C MET A 1 -44.69 -13.43 28.49
N VAL A 2 -43.36 -13.63 28.43
CA VAL A 2 -42.54 -14.70 29.03
C VAL A 2 -42.92 -16.10 28.53
N MET A 3 -42.17 -16.60 27.54
CA MET A 3 -41.67 -17.98 27.27
C MET A 3 -41.17 -17.95 25.80
N SER A 4 -39.92 -18.12 25.41
CA SER A 4 -38.82 -19.01 25.84
C SER A 4 -39.12 -20.51 25.69
N ARG A 5 -38.60 -21.12 24.62
CA ARG A 5 -38.08 -22.51 24.48
C ARG A 5 -37.72 -22.75 23.00
N MET A 6 -36.47 -22.96 22.60
CA MET A 6 -35.50 -24.00 22.96
C MET A 6 -35.76 -25.34 22.25
N CYS A 7 -34.86 -25.70 21.32
CA CYS A 7 -34.53 -27.09 21.02
C CYS A 7 -33.09 -27.19 20.51
N VAL A 8 -32.19 -27.61 21.41
CA VAL A 8 -30.83 -28.06 21.09
C VAL A 8 -30.91 -29.47 20.51
N LEU A 9 -30.05 -29.82 19.56
CA LEU A 9 -29.80 -31.24 19.26
C LEU A 9 -28.32 -31.48 18.97
N VAL A 10 -27.64 -32.03 19.99
CA VAL A 10 -26.25 -32.52 19.96
C VAL A 10 -26.29 -34.00 20.33
N LEU A 11 -25.80 -34.87 19.45
CA LEU A 11 -25.37 -36.25 19.71
C LEU A 11 -24.20 -36.51 18.73
N ALA A 12 -22.95 -36.84 19.09
CA ALA A 12 -22.36 -37.69 20.14
C ALA A 12 -22.37 -39.20 19.81
N THR A 13 -21.15 -39.79 19.74
CA THR A 13 -20.64 -41.14 20.12
C THR A 13 -19.62 -41.69 19.08
N ALA A 14 -18.58 -42.50 19.38
CA ALA A 14 -17.84 -42.83 20.63
C ALA A 14 -16.55 -43.66 20.35
N GLY A 15 -15.56 -43.65 21.27
CA GLY A 15 -14.48 -44.66 21.43
C GLY A 15 -13.24 -44.58 20.49
N LEU A 16 -12.04 -45.11 20.81
CA LEU A 16 -11.49 -45.70 22.06
C LEU A 16 -9.92 -45.74 21.96
N LEU A 17 -9.20 -45.68 23.09
CA LEU A 17 -7.72 -45.69 23.18
C LEU A 17 -7.11 -47.10 23.27
N ILE A 18 -5.94 -47.33 22.66
CA ILE A 18 -4.94 -48.38 23.01
C ILE A 18 -3.52 -47.81 22.76
N GLY A 19 -2.49 -48.24 23.51
CA GLY A 19 -1.09 -47.85 23.26
C GLY A 19 -0.02 -48.83 23.77
N GLN A 20 1.25 -48.42 23.62
CA GLN A 20 2.49 -48.89 24.31
C GLN A 20 3.05 -50.32 24.05
N VAL A 21 4.16 -50.40 23.30
CA VAL A 21 5.40 -51.22 23.49
C VAL A 21 6.47 -50.63 22.52
N GLY A 22 7.78 -50.47 22.79
CA GLY A 22 8.78 -51.30 23.47
C GLY A 22 9.38 -52.32 22.47
N CYS A 23 10.69 -52.52 22.22
CA CYS A 23 11.98 -51.92 22.60
C CYS A 23 12.93 -52.04 21.36
N ASP A 24 14.27 -51.86 21.31
CA ASP A 24 15.35 -51.54 22.28
C ASP A 24 16.57 -50.91 21.51
N ALA A 25 17.73 -50.70 22.16
CA ALA A 25 18.95 -50.12 21.58
C ALA A 25 19.92 -51.15 20.95
N THR A 26 20.76 -50.75 19.97
CA THR A 26 22.13 -51.28 19.72
C THR A 26 22.92 -50.49 18.65
N LYS A 27 23.95 -49.77 19.15
CA LYS A 27 25.35 -49.65 18.66
C LYS A 27 25.79 -48.87 17.40
N GLU A 28 26.91 -48.18 17.68
CA GLU A 28 28.05 -47.79 16.85
C GLU A 28 27.89 -46.84 15.65
N ALA A 29 28.63 -45.73 15.77
CA ALA A 29 29.06 -44.94 14.64
C ALA A 29 30.12 -45.69 13.82
N VAL A 30 30.11 -45.53 12.50
CA VAL A 30 31.27 -45.06 11.72
C VAL A 30 30.87 -44.83 10.26
N LYS A 31 31.56 -43.86 9.63
CA LYS A 31 31.64 -43.63 8.17
C LYS A 31 30.52 -42.81 7.54
N ALA A 32 30.75 -41.48 7.50
CA ALA A 32 30.27 -40.67 6.39
C ALA A 32 30.77 -41.25 5.04
N PRO A 33 30.02 -41.02 3.96
CA PRO A 33 30.42 -39.94 3.08
C PRO A 33 29.36 -38.85 2.97
N PHE A 34 29.81 -37.61 2.81
CA PHE A 34 28.98 -36.56 2.21
C PHE A 34 28.65 -36.97 0.77
N ASP A 35 27.37 -37.12 0.44
CA ASP A 35 26.78 -36.65 -0.82
C ASP A 35 25.25 -36.87 -0.84
N ALA A 36 24.55 -36.02 -1.60
CA ALA A 36 23.10 -36.11 -1.89
C ALA A 36 22.11 -35.96 -0.71
N THR A 37 22.03 -34.76 -0.12
CA THR A 37 20.78 -34.25 0.48
C THR A 37 20.54 -32.79 0.08
N THR A 38 20.13 -32.58 -1.17
CA THR A 38 19.65 -31.29 -1.70
C THR A 38 18.60 -31.50 -2.80
N ALA A 39 17.60 -32.35 -2.55
CA ALA A 39 16.56 -32.66 -3.53
C ALA A 39 15.19 -33.01 -2.90
N VAL A 40 14.66 -32.13 -2.03
CA VAL A 40 13.22 -31.87 -1.75
C VAL A 40 13.10 -30.92 -0.54
N SER A 41 13.31 -29.62 -0.78
CA SER A 41 12.78 -28.52 0.05
C SER A 41 12.96 -27.17 -0.65
N ASN A 42 12.53 -27.07 -1.92
CA ASN A 42 12.68 -25.85 -2.71
C ASN A 42 11.42 -25.48 -3.52
N GLY A 43 10.26 -26.06 -3.16
CA GLY A 43 9.00 -25.85 -3.88
C GLY A 43 8.11 -24.72 -3.33
N THR A 44 8.34 -24.25 -2.11
CA THR A 44 7.37 -23.38 -1.39
C THR A 44 7.85 -21.93 -1.21
N THR A 45 9.15 -21.64 -1.33
CA THR A 45 9.69 -20.29 -1.14
C THR A 45 9.44 -19.36 -2.35
N GLN A 46 9.23 -19.92 -3.54
CA GLN A 46 9.22 -19.17 -4.80
C GLN A 46 7.92 -18.35 -5.04
N ALA A 47 6.88 -18.53 -4.22
CA ALA A 47 5.61 -17.81 -4.35
C ALA A 47 5.55 -16.46 -3.59
N SER A 48 6.55 -16.12 -2.76
CA SER A 48 6.61 -14.83 -2.04
C SER A 48 7.62 -13.82 -2.61
N SER A 49 8.52 -14.24 -3.50
CA SER A 49 9.39 -13.31 -4.23
C SER A 49 8.64 -12.52 -5.31
N GLU A 50 7.66 -13.15 -5.97
CA GLU A 50 6.96 -12.53 -7.11
C GLU A 50 6.09 -11.34 -6.70
N PHE A 51 5.54 -11.33 -5.48
CA PHE A 51 4.73 -10.21 -4.96
C PHE A 51 5.56 -8.98 -4.53
N THR A 52 6.89 -9.10 -4.43
CA THR A 52 7.79 -7.97 -4.08
C THR A 52 8.70 -7.51 -5.22
N GLN A 53 8.66 -8.17 -6.38
CA GLN A 53 9.39 -7.74 -7.57
C GLN A 53 8.88 -6.42 -8.21
N PRO A 54 7.57 -6.08 -8.20
CA PRO A 54 7.11 -4.78 -8.72
C PRO A 54 7.70 -3.57 -7.97
N SER A 55 8.13 -3.75 -6.72
CA SER A 55 8.58 -2.64 -5.86
C SER A 55 10.07 -2.31 -6.02
N LYS A 56 10.90 -3.24 -6.53
CA LYS A 56 12.35 -3.01 -6.67
C LYS A 56 12.70 -2.27 -7.97
N GLU A 57 12.00 -2.55 -9.07
CA GLU A 57 12.18 -1.85 -10.36
C GLU A 57 11.80 -0.35 -10.29
N PHE A 58 10.93 0.07 -9.35
CA PHE A 58 10.52 1.46 -9.20
C PHE A 58 11.49 2.36 -8.41
N THR A 59 12.59 1.82 -7.89
CA THR A 59 13.59 2.59 -7.11
C THR A 59 14.97 2.66 -7.77
N SER A 60 15.13 2.07 -8.96
CA SER A 60 16.41 2.07 -9.66
C SER A 60 16.70 3.44 -10.30
N SER A 61 17.82 4.04 -9.88
CA SER A 61 18.43 5.26 -10.42
C SER A 61 17.77 6.60 -10.06
N THR A 62 18.09 7.08 -8.85
CA THR A 62 18.73 8.41 -8.78
C THR A 62 20.06 8.27 -8.03
N THR A 63 21.17 8.50 -8.73
CA THR A 63 22.47 8.74 -8.09
C THR A 63 22.32 9.92 -7.11
N PRO A 64 22.84 9.84 -5.86
CA PRO A 64 22.84 10.98 -4.96
C PRO A 64 23.54 12.18 -5.62
N GLY A 65 22.78 13.22 -5.94
CA GLY A 65 23.24 14.39 -6.69
C GLY A 65 22.71 14.54 -8.12
N SER A 66 21.88 13.62 -8.64
CA SER A 66 21.20 13.83 -9.93
C SER A 66 20.22 15.00 -9.84
N ARG A 67 20.45 16.07 -10.61
CA ARG A 67 19.47 17.16 -10.81
C ARG A 67 18.20 16.55 -11.40
N VAL A 68 17.06 16.73 -10.74
CA VAL A 68 15.76 16.26 -11.27
C VAL A 68 15.56 16.85 -12.67
N GLY A 69 15.44 15.98 -13.68
CA GLY A 69 15.31 16.40 -15.07
C GLY A 69 13.98 17.10 -15.31
N SER A 70 13.94 18.00 -16.30
CA SER A 70 12.67 18.59 -16.75
C SER A 70 11.65 17.52 -17.17
N GLU A 71 12.13 16.43 -17.78
CA GLU A 71 11.30 15.27 -18.14
C GLU A 71 10.72 14.54 -16.92
N ASP A 72 11.47 14.42 -15.82
CA ASP A 72 10.98 13.81 -14.58
C ASP A 72 9.90 14.66 -13.93
N LEU A 73 10.08 15.98 -13.91
CA LEU A 73 9.06 16.92 -13.44
C LEU A 73 7.79 16.88 -14.29
N ILE A 74 7.92 16.78 -15.62
CA ILE A 74 6.78 16.64 -16.54
C ILE A 74 6.04 15.32 -16.26
N ARG A 75 6.76 14.19 -16.17
CA ARG A 75 6.17 12.87 -15.88
C ARG A 75 5.51 12.82 -14.51
N ALA A 76 6.11 13.45 -13.49
CA ALA A 76 5.53 13.54 -12.15
C ALA A 76 4.26 14.40 -12.14
N LYS A 77 4.24 15.56 -12.80
CA LYS A 77 3.01 16.37 -12.92
C LYS A 77 1.91 15.65 -13.71
N GLN A 78 2.25 14.92 -14.77
CA GLN A 78 1.31 14.08 -15.52
C GLN A 78 0.69 12.97 -14.64
N ARG A 79 1.49 12.28 -13.81
CA ARG A 79 1.00 11.28 -12.85
C ARG A 79 0.04 11.91 -11.84
N LEU A 80 0.38 13.07 -11.29
CA LEU A 80 -0.47 13.81 -10.37
C LEU A 80 -1.81 14.21 -11.02
N HIS A 81 -1.79 14.75 -12.24
CA HIS A 81 -3.01 15.09 -12.98
C HIS A 81 -3.88 13.86 -13.25
N LEU A 82 -3.30 12.75 -13.72
CA LEU A 82 -4.06 11.51 -13.95
C LEU A 82 -4.68 10.98 -12.65
N PHE A 83 -3.93 10.97 -11.55
CA PHE A 83 -4.44 10.58 -10.24
C PHE A 83 -5.61 11.47 -9.80
N ALA A 84 -5.48 12.79 -9.93
CA ALA A 84 -6.54 13.74 -9.58
C ALA A 84 -7.80 13.55 -10.43
N LYS A 85 -7.62 13.34 -11.75
CA LYS A 85 -8.71 13.09 -12.70
C LYS A 85 -9.50 11.81 -12.38
N TYR A 86 -8.82 10.69 -12.12
CA TYR A 86 -9.49 9.42 -11.86
C TYR A 86 -10.12 9.34 -10.47
N ASN A 87 -9.62 10.10 -9.50
CA ASN A 87 -10.10 10.09 -8.11
C ASN A 87 -10.89 11.36 -7.72
N HIS A 88 -11.32 12.16 -8.70
CA HIS A 88 -11.90 13.50 -8.49
C HIS A 88 -13.01 13.54 -7.42
N ALA A 89 -13.95 12.59 -7.43
CA ALA A 89 -15.05 12.54 -6.47
C ALA A 89 -14.58 12.21 -5.04
N ASN A 90 -13.61 11.30 -4.90
CA ASN A 90 -13.02 10.96 -3.61
C ASN A 90 -12.23 12.14 -3.05
N LEU A 91 -11.42 12.79 -3.90
CA LEU A 91 -10.66 14.00 -3.54
C LEU A 91 -11.58 15.15 -3.15
N GLN A 92 -12.69 15.36 -3.86
CA GLN A 92 -13.70 16.36 -3.47
C GLN A 92 -14.25 16.10 -2.06
N HIS A 93 -14.54 14.84 -1.72
CA HIS A 93 -15.05 14.46 -0.41
C HIS A 93 -14.00 14.63 0.70
N GLU A 94 -12.80 14.10 0.47
CA GLU A 94 -11.70 14.11 1.45
C GLU A 94 -11.11 15.51 1.67
N ILE A 95 -11.07 16.37 0.65
CA ILE A 95 -10.68 17.79 0.80
C ILE A 95 -11.73 18.55 1.62
N ALA A 96 -13.03 18.29 1.43
CA ALA A 96 -14.07 18.88 2.27
C ALA A 96 -13.95 18.44 3.74
N GLN A 97 -13.50 17.20 3.98
CA GLN A 97 -13.23 16.66 5.32
C GLN A 97 -11.88 17.09 5.90
N GLY A 98 -10.93 17.54 5.08
CA GLY A 98 -9.56 17.88 5.49
C GLY A 98 -8.68 16.66 5.80
N GLN A 99 -9.06 15.46 5.36
CA GLN A 99 -8.33 14.21 5.62
C GLN A 99 -8.80 13.10 4.67
N GLY A 100 -7.92 12.13 4.40
CA GLY A 100 -8.27 10.89 3.71
C GLY A 100 -7.12 10.28 2.90
N GLU A 101 -7.33 9.08 2.35
CA GLU A 101 -6.29 8.28 1.72
C GLU A 101 -5.95 8.77 0.30
N TYR A 102 -6.94 9.22 -0.47
CA TYR A 102 -6.71 9.80 -1.79
C TYR A 102 -6.06 11.19 -1.65
N LEU A 103 -6.45 11.99 -0.66
CA LEU A 103 -5.84 13.28 -0.36
C LEU A 103 -4.38 13.12 0.10
N THR A 104 -4.09 12.15 0.98
CA THR A 104 -2.73 11.79 1.38
C THR A 104 -1.90 11.33 0.18
N SER A 105 -2.47 10.49 -0.69
CA SER A 105 -1.84 10.02 -1.92
C SER A 105 -1.54 11.16 -2.90
N LEU A 106 -2.47 12.11 -3.06
CA LEU A 106 -2.33 13.28 -3.92
C LEU A 106 -1.11 14.12 -3.51
N ILE A 107 -0.99 14.47 -2.23
CA ILE A 107 0.11 15.32 -1.76
C ILE A 107 1.45 14.57 -1.67
N THR A 108 1.40 13.24 -1.48
CA THR A 108 2.58 12.37 -1.59
C THR A 108 3.09 12.31 -3.03
N LEU A 109 2.20 12.21 -4.03
CA LEU A 109 2.54 12.30 -5.45
C LEU A 109 3.07 13.69 -5.84
N ALA A 110 2.59 14.75 -5.18
CA ALA A 110 3.13 16.10 -5.29
C ALA A 110 4.46 16.31 -4.51
N GLN A 111 5.00 15.27 -3.86
CA GLN A 111 6.24 15.30 -3.08
C GLN A 111 6.23 16.31 -1.91
N VAL A 112 5.05 16.54 -1.30
CA VAL A 112 4.94 17.32 -0.06
C VAL A 112 5.59 16.53 1.09
N PRO A 113 6.55 17.09 1.86
CA PRO A 113 7.12 16.42 3.03
C PRO A 113 6.06 16.16 4.10
N THR A 114 6.13 14.99 4.75
CA THR A 114 5.15 14.49 5.73
C THR A 114 4.85 15.50 6.84
N GLU A 115 5.85 16.26 7.28
CA GLU A 115 5.76 17.29 8.31
C GLU A 115 4.84 18.45 7.92
N ARG A 116 4.60 18.64 6.61
CA ARG A 116 3.70 19.66 6.05
C ARG A 116 2.34 19.12 5.62
N HIS A 117 2.08 17.80 5.73
CA HIS A 117 0.81 17.20 5.29
C HIS A 117 -0.38 17.82 6.01
N ALA A 118 -0.35 17.91 7.34
CA ALA A 118 -1.42 18.50 8.14
C ALA A 118 -1.70 19.97 7.78
N GLN A 119 -0.67 20.76 7.49
CA GLN A 119 -0.83 22.14 7.03
C GLN A 119 -1.51 22.19 5.65
N VAL A 120 -1.02 21.39 4.70
CA VAL A 120 -1.56 21.36 3.33
C VAL A 120 -3.01 20.86 3.31
N PHE A 121 -3.37 19.90 4.16
CA PHE A 121 -4.76 19.46 4.32
C PHE A 121 -5.67 20.59 4.81
N ALA A 122 -5.26 21.33 5.85
CA ALA A 122 -6.01 22.48 6.36
C ALA A 122 -6.12 23.60 5.31
N ASP A 123 -5.04 23.89 4.57
CA ASP A 123 -5.04 24.89 3.49
C ASP A 123 -5.98 24.49 2.33
N LEU A 124 -6.01 23.21 1.94
CA LEU A 124 -6.89 22.70 0.89
C LEU A 124 -8.36 22.69 1.33
N GLN A 125 -8.65 22.29 2.58
CA GLN A 125 -9.99 22.35 3.15
C GLN A 125 -10.51 23.79 3.24
N HIS A 126 -9.68 24.73 3.71
CA HIS A 126 -10.03 26.15 3.74
C HIS A 126 -10.32 26.71 2.34
N LYS A 127 -9.57 26.26 1.32
CA LYS A 127 -9.76 26.63 -0.09
C LYS A 127 -10.86 25.83 -0.80
N TYR A 128 -11.56 24.90 -0.14
CA TYR A 128 -12.54 24.02 -0.78
C TYR A 128 -13.57 24.77 -1.66
N PRO A 129 -14.18 25.89 -1.25
CA PRO A 129 -15.14 26.63 -2.09
C PRO A 129 -14.53 27.25 -3.36
N LEU A 130 -13.22 27.48 -3.38
CA LEU A 130 -12.47 28.03 -4.53
C LEU A 130 -11.99 26.90 -5.47
N LEU A 131 -11.71 25.73 -4.90
CA LEU A 131 -11.32 24.53 -5.64
C LEU A 131 -12.52 23.86 -6.31
N TYR A 132 -13.64 23.71 -5.59
CA TYR A 132 -14.84 22.99 -6.03
C TYR A 132 -16.10 23.89 -6.07
N PRO A 133 -16.15 24.94 -6.90
CA PRO A 133 -17.40 25.65 -7.16
C PRO A 133 -18.37 24.76 -7.94
N ASN A 134 -19.67 24.87 -7.64
CA ASN A 134 -20.73 24.03 -8.25
C ASN A 134 -20.96 24.30 -9.75
N THR A 135 -20.24 25.24 -10.35
CA THR A 135 -20.38 25.69 -11.74
C THR A 135 -19.37 25.06 -12.70
N ASP A 136 -18.22 24.60 -12.18
CA ASP A 136 -17.05 24.33 -13.01
C ASP A 136 -16.97 22.83 -13.36
N PRO A 137 -16.58 22.45 -14.59
CA PRO A 137 -16.48 21.06 -14.98
C PRO A 137 -15.31 20.37 -14.25
N SER A 138 -15.44 19.07 -13.98
CA SER A 138 -14.43 18.29 -13.24
C SER A 138 -13.02 18.35 -13.85
N ALA A 139 -12.89 18.56 -15.16
CA ALA A 139 -11.60 18.79 -15.82
C ALA A 139 -10.92 20.09 -15.36
N GLU A 140 -11.67 21.19 -15.26
CA GLU A 140 -11.12 22.48 -14.81
C GLU A 140 -10.76 22.43 -13.32
N THR A 141 -11.65 21.86 -12.51
CA THR A 141 -11.42 21.61 -11.08
C THR A 141 -10.21 20.71 -10.83
N THR A 142 -10.00 19.69 -11.68
CA THR A 142 -8.79 18.84 -11.64
C THR A 142 -7.54 19.66 -11.87
N GLU A 143 -7.48 20.48 -12.93
CA GLU A 143 -6.29 21.31 -13.21
C GLU A 143 -6.06 22.32 -12.08
N ARG A 144 -7.11 22.96 -11.57
CA ARG A 144 -7.02 23.91 -10.45
C ARG A 144 -6.45 23.27 -9.19
N LEU A 145 -6.88 22.05 -8.86
CA LEU A 145 -6.32 21.27 -7.75
C LEU A 145 -4.86 20.90 -8.00
N VAL A 146 -4.53 20.43 -9.21
CA VAL A 146 -3.17 20.05 -9.60
C VAL A 146 -2.21 21.25 -9.48
N GLU A 147 -2.55 22.42 -10.03
CA GLU A 147 -1.71 23.63 -9.88
C GLU A 147 -1.63 24.13 -8.44
N THR A 148 -2.64 23.87 -7.61
CA THR A 148 -2.63 24.26 -6.18
C THR A 148 -1.67 23.41 -5.35
N VAL A 149 -1.59 22.09 -5.61
CA VAL A 149 -0.70 21.18 -4.86
C VAL A 149 0.67 20.99 -5.52
N TRP A 150 0.78 21.20 -6.83
CA TRP A 150 2.04 21.15 -7.57
C TRP A 150 2.87 22.41 -7.32
N LEU A 151 3.52 22.45 -6.15
CA LEU A 151 4.60 23.38 -5.86
C LEU A 151 5.77 23.09 -6.80
N LYS A 152 5.69 23.64 -8.01
CA LYS A 152 6.68 23.46 -9.07
C LYS A 152 8.06 23.78 -8.50
N PRO A 153 9.01 22.82 -8.46
CA PRO A 153 10.39 23.09 -8.09
C PRO A 153 11.07 23.79 -9.27
N LEU A 154 10.62 25.00 -9.57
CA LEU A 154 11.44 25.99 -10.22
C LEU A 154 12.65 26.17 -9.31
N GLY A 155 13.84 25.94 -9.85
CA GLY A 155 15.03 26.56 -9.27
C GLY A 155 14.72 28.04 -9.12
N THR A 156 15.01 28.56 -7.92
CA THR A 156 14.88 29.98 -7.61
C THR A 156 15.58 30.78 -8.70
N HIS A 157 14.79 31.40 -9.57
CA HIS A 157 15.26 32.55 -10.32
C HIS A 157 15.37 33.70 -9.32
N GLU A 158 16.55 34.30 -9.35
CA GLU A 158 17.10 35.28 -8.41
C GLU A 158 16.22 36.53 -8.25
#